data_AF-A0A7V8K1B1-F1
#
_entry.id   AF-A0A7V8K1B1-F1
#
_cell.length_a   1.000
_cell.length_b   1.000
_cell.length_c   1.000
_cell.angle_alpha   90.00
_cell.angle_beta   90.00
_cell.angle_gamma   90.00
#
_symmetry.space_group_name_H-M   'P 1'
#
loop_
_entity.id
_entity.type
_entity.pdbx_description
1 polymer ?
#
loop_
_entity_poly.entity_id
_entity_poly.type
_entity_poly.pdbx_seq_one_letter_code
_entity_poly.pdbx_strand_id
1 'polypeptide(L)'
;MSLGIPGDAVMALILGALLIQGIQPGPQLISEHPDIFWGLIASFWIGNVILVVLNVPLIGVWVKLLKVPYKYLFPAAMFFIAVGVFSTQNSLFQIWEVLVFGIIGALLMSLEFSVAPILLGFVLGPMVEENFRRALLLSRGDMSVFVTRPISGTFIGLCVLLLIGVGYSAWRGSRRKSQLLPDAPDGAPPAEAVTLGK
;
A
#
# COMPACT_ATOMS: atom_id res chain seq x y z
N MET A 1 19.78 0.14 -15.72
CA MET A 1 20.81 0.87 -14.96
C MET A 1 22.02 1.11 -15.88
N SER A 2 21.96 2.03 -16.84
CA SER A 2 23.16 2.38 -17.63
C SER A 2 23.11 3.72 -18.38
N LEU A 3 22.02 4.46 -18.38
CA LEU A 3 21.94 5.73 -19.10
C LEU A 3 21.04 6.62 -18.26
N GLY A 4 21.46 7.85 -17.96
CA GLY A 4 20.83 8.82 -17.04
C GLY A 4 19.41 9.27 -17.42
N ILE A 5 18.56 8.34 -17.85
CA ILE A 5 17.14 8.52 -18.11
C ILE A 5 16.41 8.17 -16.81
N PRO A 6 15.76 9.16 -16.17
CA PRO A 6 15.00 8.93 -14.95
C PRO A 6 13.91 7.87 -15.12
N GLY A 7 13.87 6.92 -14.20
CA GLY A 7 12.84 5.89 -14.13
C GLY A 7 11.52 6.41 -13.58
N ASP A 8 11.59 7.38 -12.67
CA ASP A 8 10.47 8.01 -11.98
C ASP A 8 10.84 9.46 -11.61
N ALA A 9 9.86 10.23 -11.17
CA ALA A 9 10.04 11.65 -10.84
C ALA A 9 11.06 11.88 -9.71
N VAL A 10 11.14 10.95 -8.75
CA VAL A 10 12.05 11.06 -7.61
C VAL A 10 13.50 10.84 -8.04
N MET A 11 13.77 9.82 -8.87
CA MET A 11 15.10 9.62 -9.45
C MET A 11 15.49 10.79 -10.36
N ALA A 12 14.54 11.40 -11.08
CA ALA A 12 14.80 12.60 -11.89
C ALA A 12 15.26 13.78 -11.03
N LEU A 13 14.61 14.00 -9.88
CA LEU A 13 14.95 15.07 -8.95
C LEU A 13 16.33 14.87 -8.34
N ILE A 14 16.67 13.64 -7.94
CA ILE A 14 18.00 13.32 -7.38
C ILE A 14 19.09 13.47 -8.45
N LEU A 15 18.87 12.95 -9.65
CA LEU A 15 19.80 13.12 -10.78
C LEU A 15 19.97 14.61 -11.12
N GLY A 16 18.88 15.38 -11.15
CA GLY A 16 18.90 16.82 -11.38
C GLY A 16 19.71 17.56 -10.32
N ALA A 17 19.52 17.24 -9.03
CA ALA A 17 20.29 17.84 -7.94
C ALA A 17 21.79 17.56 -8.05
N LEU A 18 22.18 16.34 -8.43
CA LEU A 18 23.59 15.97 -8.63
C LEU A 18 24.20 16.67 -9.86
N LEU A 19 23.45 16.75 -10.96
CA LEU A 19 23.88 17.45 -12.17
C LEU A 19 24.03 18.97 -11.95
N ILE A 20 23.15 19.59 -11.15
CA ILE A 20 23.27 21.02 -10.75
C ILE A 20 24.58 21.24 -9.97
N GLN A 21 24.99 20.28 -9.16
CA GLN A 21 26.27 20.30 -8.44
C GLN A 21 27.47 19.92 -9.34
N GLY A 22 27.26 19.73 -10.65
CA GLY A 22 28.31 19.39 -11.61
C GLY A 22 28.77 17.93 -11.58
N ILE A 23 28.09 17.07 -10.82
CA ILE A 23 28.49 15.69 -10.59
C ILE A 23 27.72 14.77 -11.54
N GLN A 24 28.44 14.04 -12.41
CA GLN A 24 27.80 13.07 -13.30
C GLN A 24 27.60 11.71 -12.60
N PRO A 25 26.34 11.25 -12.42
CA PRO A 25 26.04 9.96 -11.84
C PRO A 25 26.51 8.81 -12.74
N GLY A 26 27.48 8.04 -12.25
CA GLY A 26 28.08 6.92 -12.98
C GLY A 26 29.19 6.24 -12.17
N PRO A 27 29.87 5.22 -12.73
CA PRO A 27 30.98 4.53 -12.07
C PRO A 27 32.13 5.48 -11.67
N GLN A 28 32.29 6.58 -12.42
CA GLN A 28 33.25 7.65 -12.12
C GLN A 28 32.96 8.36 -10.80
N LEU A 29 31.70 8.44 -10.34
CA LEU A 29 31.34 9.09 -9.08
C LEU A 29 31.97 8.41 -7.86
N ILE A 30 32.19 7.09 -7.93
CA ILE A 30 32.91 6.31 -6.90
C ILE A 30 34.40 6.68 -6.85
N SER A 31 34.96 7.06 -8.01
CA SER A 31 36.40 7.29 -8.18
C SER A 31 36.78 8.77 -7.98
N GLU A 32 35.99 9.68 -8.56
CA GLU A 32 36.22 11.13 -8.57
C GLU A 32 35.61 11.84 -7.36
N HIS A 33 34.51 11.31 -6.81
CA HIS A 33 33.80 11.88 -5.66
C HIS A 33 33.49 10.82 -4.57
N PRO A 34 34.52 10.13 -4.04
CA PRO A 34 34.33 9.07 -3.05
C PRO A 34 33.63 9.57 -1.77
N ASP A 35 33.86 10.81 -1.38
CA ASP A 35 33.26 11.40 -0.17
C ASP A 35 31.73 11.52 -0.29
N ILE A 36 31.22 11.89 -1.46
CA ILE A 36 29.77 12.02 -1.72
C ILE A 36 29.14 10.64 -1.83
N PHE A 37 29.81 9.71 -2.52
CA PHE A 37 29.33 8.33 -2.64
C PHE A 37 29.24 7.64 -1.28
N TRP A 38 30.34 7.61 -0.52
CA TRP A 38 30.37 6.99 0.80
C TRP A 38 29.55 7.78 1.83
N GLY A 39 29.48 9.10 1.72
CA GLY A 39 28.61 9.95 2.55
C GLY A 39 27.13 9.65 2.34
N LEU A 40 26.69 9.43 1.10
CA LEU A 40 25.31 9.03 0.79
C LEU A 40 24.98 7.64 1.36
N ILE A 41 25.88 6.67 1.18
CA ILE A 41 25.69 5.30 1.72
C ILE A 41 25.70 5.32 3.26
N ALA A 42 26.63 6.04 3.87
CA ALA A 42 26.72 6.17 5.32
C ALA A 42 25.51 6.91 5.90
N SER A 43 25.04 7.99 5.27
CA SER A 43 23.84 8.72 5.70
C SER A 43 22.57 7.90 5.57
N PHE A 44 22.46 7.02 4.56
CA PHE A 44 21.35 6.07 4.47
C PHE A 44 21.36 5.09 5.65
N TRP A 45 22.52 4.55 6.00
CA TRP A 45 22.67 3.67 7.18
C TRP A 45 22.37 4.39 8.49
N ILE A 46 23.02 5.53 8.72
CA ILE A 46 22.83 6.34 9.93
C ILE A 46 21.38 6.82 10.02
N GLY A 47 20.79 7.26 8.91
CA GLY A 47 19.39 7.67 8.82
C GLY A 47 18.43 6.54 9.20
N ASN A 48 18.66 5.31 8.73
CA ASN A 48 17.85 4.14 9.13
C ASN A 48 18.03 3.80 10.62
N VAL A 49 19.26 3.89 11.15
CA VAL A 49 19.50 3.70 12.59
C VAL A 49 18.75 4.75 13.41
N ILE A 50 18.86 6.03 13.05
CA ILE A 50 18.12 7.13 13.69
C ILE A 50 16.61 6.91 13.55
N LEU A 51 16.14 6.47 12.38
CA LEU A 51 14.73 6.19 12.12
C LEU A 51 14.21 5.09 13.06
N VAL A 52 14.98 4.02 13.28
CA VAL A 52 14.64 2.97 14.26
C VAL A 52 14.64 3.53 15.67
N VAL A 53 15.69 4.23 16.07
CA VAL A 53 15.82 4.82 17.41
C VAL A 53 14.68 5.81 17.70
N LEU A 54 14.19 6.52 16.68
CA LEU A 54 13.07 7.44 16.80
C LEU A 54 11.72 6.72 16.75
N ASN A 55 11.54 5.70 15.90
CA ASN A 55 10.28 4.95 15.78
C ASN A 55 9.99 4.08 17.00
N VAL A 56 11.00 3.42 17.59
CA VAL A 56 10.85 2.53 18.75
C VAL A 56 10.18 3.21 19.95
N PRO A 57 10.58 4.41 20.41
CA PRO A 57 9.87 5.11 21.48
C PRO A 57 8.53 5.69 21.01
N LEU A 58 8.43 6.17 19.76
CA LEU A 58 7.19 6.74 19.22
C LEU A 58 6.07 5.71 19.07
N ILE A 59 6.38 4.42 18.87
CA ILE A 59 5.35 3.38 18.75
C ILE A 59 4.44 3.34 19.98
N GLY A 60 4.96 3.67 21.17
CA GLY A 60 4.15 3.78 22.37
C GLY A 60 3.10 4.88 22.29
N VAL A 61 3.40 5.99 21.61
CA VAL A 61 2.45 7.09 21.34
C VAL A 61 1.43 6.66 20.28
N TRP A 62 1.90 6.05 19.19
CA TRP A 62 1.03 5.55 18.11
C TRP A 62 0.01 4.52 18.62
N VAL A 63 0.43 3.59 19.47
CA VAL A 63 -0.46 2.59 20.08
C VAL A 63 -1.49 3.24 21.02
N LYS A 64 -1.11 4.29 21.77
CA LYS A 64 -2.07 5.05 22.59
C LYS A 64 -3.13 5.76 21.73
N LEU A 65 -2.76 6.24 20.54
CA LEU A 65 -3.69 6.86 19.61
C LEU A 65 -4.73 5.87 19.08
N LEU A 66 -4.36 4.61 18.86
CA LEU A 66 -5.30 3.55 18.49
C LEU A 66 -6.30 3.19 19.59
N LYS A 67 -6.02 3.52 20.86
CA LYS A 67 -6.95 3.32 21.99
C LYS A 67 -8.00 4.42 22.10
N VAL A 68 -7.86 5.52 21.35
CA VAL A 68 -8.85 6.59 21.33
C VAL A 68 -10.12 6.04 20.67
N PRO A 69 -11.31 6.21 21.29
CA PRO A 69 -12.53 5.63 20.75
C PRO A 69 -12.84 6.22 19.37
N TYR A 70 -13.28 5.34 18.46
CA TYR A 70 -13.51 5.64 17.03
C TYR A 70 -14.40 6.87 16.80
N LYS A 71 -15.35 7.12 17.71
CA LYS A 71 -16.25 8.28 17.70
C LYS A 71 -15.52 9.64 17.68
N TYR A 72 -14.34 9.75 18.29
CA TYR A 72 -13.54 10.99 18.26
C TYR A 72 -12.44 10.96 17.21
N LEU A 73 -11.89 9.78 16.92
CA LEU A 73 -10.83 9.63 15.95
C LEU A 73 -11.31 9.94 14.52
N PHE A 74 -12.52 9.51 14.17
CA PHE A 74 -13.08 9.74 12.84
C PHE A 74 -13.32 11.23 12.52
N PRO A 75 -14.02 12.04 13.36
CA PRO A 75 -14.17 13.47 13.12
C PRO A 75 -12.84 14.24 13.12
N ALA A 76 -11.91 13.88 14.01
CA ALA A 76 -10.59 14.51 14.05
C ALA A 76 -9.79 14.24 12.77
N ALA A 77 -9.77 12.99 12.31
CA ALA A 77 -9.13 12.61 11.04
C ALA A 77 -9.77 13.36 9.86
N MET A 78 -11.10 13.42 9.81
CA MET A 78 -11.80 14.17 8.76
C MET A 78 -11.46 15.65 8.77
N PHE A 79 -11.40 16.27 9.96
CA PHE A 79 -10.99 17.66 10.11
C PHE A 79 -9.56 17.88 9.59
N PHE A 80 -8.60 17.05 9.98
CA PHE A 80 -7.22 17.18 9.51
C PHE A 80 -7.08 16.97 8.00
N ILE A 81 -7.83 16.03 7.41
CA ILE A 81 -7.84 15.83 5.95
C ILE A 81 -8.42 17.06 5.24
N ALA A 82 -9.53 17.62 5.73
CA ALA A 82 -10.14 18.81 5.16
C ALA A 82 -9.19 20.02 5.24
N VAL A 83 -8.51 20.22 6.37
CA VAL A 83 -7.50 21.28 6.54
C VAL A 83 -6.30 21.04 5.61
N GLY A 84 -5.83 19.80 5.49
CA GLY A 84 -4.72 19.44 4.62
C GLY A 84 -5.00 19.73 3.14
N VAL A 85 -6.19 19.36 2.66
CA VAL A 85 -6.62 19.62 1.28
C VAL A 85 -6.88 21.10 1.05
N PHE A 86 -7.43 21.81 2.04
CA PHE A 86 -7.56 23.27 1.94
C PHE A 86 -6.20 23.98 1.85
N SER A 87 -5.17 23.46 2.54
CA SER A 87 -3.83 24.05 2.56
C SER A 87 -3.14 24.03 1.19
N THR A 88 -3.42 23.04 0.33
CA THR A 88 -2.72 22.90 -0.96
C THR A 88 -3.20 23.89 -2.00
N GLN A 89 -4.52 24.14 -2.10
CA GLN A 89 -5.09 24.97 -3.16
C GLN A 89 -6.07 26.06 -2.69
N ASN A 90 -6.25 26.24 -1.38
CA ASN A 90 -7.16 27.24 -0.79
C ASN A 90 -8.58 27.21 -1.39
N SER A 91 -9.03 26.04 -1.87
CA SER A 91 -10.28 25.88 -2.59
C SER A 91 -11.29 25.09 -1.77
N LEU A 92 -12.46 25.67 -1.55
CA LEU A 92 -13.58 25.01 -0.89
C LEU A 92 -14.15 23.85 -1.72
N PHE A 93 -13.93 23.85 -3.03
CA PHE A 93 -14.40 22.80 -3.93
C PHE A 93 -13.76 21.44 -3.60
N GLN A 94 -12.45 21.42 -3.31
CA GLN A 94 -11.72 20.19 -3.00
C GLN A 94 -12.12 19.60 -1.64
N ILE A 95 -12.49 20.45 -0.68
CA ILE A 95 -13.10 19.99 0.58
C ILE A 95 -14.41 19.25 0.27
N TRP A 96 -15.20 19.75 -0.68
CA TRP A 96 -16.46 19.10 -1.06
C TRP A 96 -16.24 17.74 -1.72
N GLU A 97 -15.25 17.64 -2.62
CA GLU A 97 -14.83 16.37 -3.22
C GLU A 97 -14.42 15.34 -2.16
N VAL A 98 -13.58 15.75 -1.21
CA VAL A 98 -13.13 14.89 -0.10
C VAL A 98 -14.32 14.35 0.69
N LEU A 99 -15.32 15.18 0.96
CA LEU A 99 -16.49 14.77 1.71
C LEU A 99 -17.38 13.81 0.89
N VAL A 100 -17.55 14.06 -0.40
CA VAL A 100 -18.26 13.14 -1.32
C VAL A 100 -17.56 11.79 -1.36
N PHE A 101 -16.23 11.75 -1.55
CA PHE A 101 -15.46 10.51 -1.53
C PHE A 101 -15.45 9.84 -0.15
N GLY A 102 -15.49 10.62 0.93
CA GLY A 102 -15.65 10.11 2.29
C GLY A 102 -16.98 9.38 2.50
N ILE A 103 -18.09 9.95 2.00
CA ILE A 103 -19.41 9.32 2.02
C ILE A 103 -19.43 8.06 1.15
N ILE A 104 -18.86 8.11 -0.06
CA ILE A 104 -18.72 6.95 -0.94
C ILE A 104 -17.95 5.84 -0.21
N GLY A 105 -16.81 6.17 0.41
CA GLY A 105 -16.04 5.23 1.23
C GLY A 105 -16.85 4.61 2.36
N ALA A 106 -17.65 5.40 3.07
CA ALA A 106 -18.56 4.90 4.11
C ALA A 106 -19.60 3.92 3.55
N LEU A 107 -20.16 4.21 2.38
CA LEU A 107 -21.11 3.33 1.69
C LEU A 107 -20.45 2.02 1.25
N LEU A 108 -19.23 2.06 0.72
CA LEU A 108 -18.48 0.84 0.39
C LEU A 108 -18.20 -0.03 1.61
N MET A 109 -17.88 0.58 2.76
CA MET A 109 -17.73 -0.16 4.02
C MET A 109 -19.06 -0.81 4.46
N SER A 110 -20.19 -0.13 4.27
CA SER A 110 -21.52 -0.71 4.55
C SER A 110 -21.89 -1.87 3.63
N LEU A 111 -21.32 -1.91 2.42
CA LEU A 111 -21.49 -3.00 1.46
C LEU A 111 -20.47 -4.15 1.64
N GLU A 112 -19.73 -4.17 2.76
CA GLU A 112 -18.67 -5.15 3.06
C GLU A 112 -17.51 -5.17 2.05
N PHE A 113 -17.36 -4.13 1.21
CA PHE A 113 -16.20 -3.99 0.35
C PHE A 113 -14.99 -3.52 1.17
N SER A 114 -13.85 -4.16 0.94
CA SER A 114 -12.58 -3.69 1.50
C SER A 114 -12.13 -2.45 0.74
N VAL A 115 -12.12 -1.29 1.41
CA VAL A 115 -11.65 -0.02 0.85
C VAL A 115 -10.14 -0.05 0.57
N ALA A 116 -9.38 -0.85 1.32
CA ALA A 116 -7.92 -0.92 1.21
C ALA A 116 -7.42 -1.40 -0.18
N PRO A 117 -7.91 -2.53 -0.75
CA PRO A 117 -7.59 -2.93 -2.12
C PRO A 117 -7.98 -1.91 -3.19
N ILE A 118 -9.10 -1.21 -3.01
CA ILE A 118 -9.57 -0.21 -3.98
C ILE A 118 -8.61 0.98 -4.01
N LEU A 119 -8.21 1.48 -2.84
CA LEU A 119 -7.20 2.54 -2.73
C LEU A 119 -5.85 2.09 -3.29
N LEU A 120 -5.44 0.86 -3.02
CA LEU A 120 -4.20 0.30 -3.56
C LEU A 120 -4.24 0.24 -5.10
N GLY A 121 -5.34 -0.22 -5.68
CA GLY A 121 -5.55 -0.24 -7.13
C GLY A 121 -5.58 1.16 -7.74
N PHE A 122 -6.20 2.12 -7.05
CA PHE A 122 -6.26 3.52 -7.49
C PHE A 122 -4.87 4.17 -7.52
N VAL A 123 -4.06 3.98 -6.49
CA VAL A 123 -2.70 4.57 -6.42
C VAL A 123 -1.74 3.85 -7.37
N LEU A 124 -1.79 2.53 -7.44
CA LEU A 124 -0.89 1.74 -8.28
C LEU A 124 -1.29 1.78 -9.76
N GLY A 125 -2.57 1.98 -10.09
CA GLY A 125 -3.07 1.96 -11.47
C GLY A 125 -2.29 2.87 -12.42
N PRO A 126 -2.15 4.18 -12.12
CA PRO A 126 -1.36 5.10 -12.94
C PRO A 126 0.09 4.66 -13.09
N MET A 127 0.72 4.16 -12.03
CA MET A 127 2.11 3.68 -12.07
C MET A 127 2.23 2.46 -12.98
N VAL A 128 1.28 1.52 -12.90
CA VAL A 128 1.26 0.33 -13.76
C VAL A 128 1.07 0.71 -15.22
N GLU A 129 0.12 1.60 -15.52
CA GLU A 129 -0.15 2.09 -16.87
C GLU A 129 1.05 2.85 -17.47
N GLU A 130 1.69 3.72 -16.69
CA GLU A 130 2.88 4.47 -17.14
C GLU A 130 4.04 3.52 -17.46
N ASN A 131 4.30 2.54 -16.59
CA ASN A 131 5.35 1.54 -16.81
C ASN A 131 5.01 0.60 -17.97
N PHE A 132 3.74 0.22 -18.13
CA PHE A 132 3.28 -0.60 -19.25
C PHE A 132 3.45 0.14 -20.58
N ARG A 133 3.02 1.40 -20.66
CA ARG A 133 3.21 2.28 -21.81
C ARG A 133 4.70 2.45 -22.13
N ARG A 134 5.53 2.69 -21.13
CA ARG A 134 6.98 2.80 -21.31
C ARG A 134 7.59 1.51 -21.85
N ALA A 135 7.18 0.35 -21.33
CA ALA A 135 7.64 -0.94 -21.82
C ALA A 135 7.28 -1.16 -23.30
N LEU A 136 6.05 -0.84 -23.69
CA LEU A 136 5.60 -0.94 -25.08
C LEU A 136 6.32 0.04 -26.01
N LEU A 137 6.55 1.28 -25.58
CA LEU A 137 7.32 2.26 -26.36
C LEU A 137 8.76 1.79 -26.59
N LEU A 138 9.42 1.26 -25.57
CA LEU A 138 10.77 0.68 -25.69
C LEU A 138 10.79 -0.57 -26.60
N SER A 139 9.69 -1.31 -26.61
CA SER A 139 9.49 -2.50 -27.45
C SER A 139 8.93 -2.20 -28.85
N ARG A 140 8.76 -0.92 -29.22
CA ARG A 140 8.14 -0.50 -30.48
C ARG A 140 6.75 -1.13 -30.73
N GLY A 141 5.99 -1.36 -29.67
CA GLY A 141 4.62 -1.91 -29.73
C GLY A 141 4.51 -3.44 -29.73
N ASP A 142 5.61 -4.18 -29.65
CA ASP A 142 5.58 -5.64 -29.63
C ASP A 142 5.21 -6.20 -28.25
N MET A 143 4.01 -6.81 -28.12
CA MET A 143 3.55 -7.44 -26.88
C MET A 143 4.31 -8.73 -26.54
N SER A 144 5.05 -9.32 -27.48
CA SER A 144 5.85 -10.52 -27.24
C SER A 144 6.99 -10.30 -26.25
N VAL A 145 7.36 -9.04 -25.98
CA VAL A 145 8.41 -8.68 -25.00
C VAL A 145 8.08 -9.08 -23.57
N PHE A 146 6.80 -9.17 -23.21
CA PHE A 146 6.40 -9.63 -21.88
C PHE A 146 6.66 -11.12 -21.65
N VAL A 147 6.73 -11.92 -22.71
CA VAL A 147 6.96 -13.38 -22.65
C VAL A 147 8.40 -13.75 -23.02
N THR A 148 8.99 -13.05 -24.00
CA THR A 148 10.35 -13.32 -24.48
C THR A 148 11.43 -12.83 -23.51
N ARG A 149 11.15 -11.82 -22.67
CA ARG A 149 12.06 -11.41 -21.59
C ARG A 149 11.96 -12.43 -20.43
N PRO A 150 13.06 -13.13 -20.08
CA PRO A 150 13.03 -14.20 -19.07
C PRO A 150 12.60 -13.71 -17.67
N ILE A 151 12.88 -12.45 -17.34
CA ILE A 151 12.46 -11.83 -16.07
C ILE A 151 10.95 -11.53 -16.09
N SER A 152 10.42 -10.95 -17.18
CA SER A 152 8.98 -10.66 -17.28
C SER A 152 8.15 -11.94 -17.32
N GLY A 153 8.59 -12.92 -18.11
CA GLY A 153 7.90 -14.20 -18.25
C GLY A 153 7.85 -15.01 -16.95
N THR A 154 8.91 -14.98 -16.14
CA THR A 154 8.91 -15.64 -14.82
C THR A 154 7.95 -14.99 -13.83
N PHE A 155 7.89 -13.65 -13.79
CA PHE A 155 6.92 -12.93 -12.95
C PHE A 155 5.48 -13.18 -13.39
N ILE A 156 5.19 -13.14 -14.69
CA ILE A 156 3.85 -13.45 -15.22
C ILE A 156 3.46 -14.90 -14.88
N GLY A 157 4.38 -15.85 -15.06
CA GLY A 157 4.17 -17.25 -14.69
C GLY A 157 3.87 -17.42 -13.19
N LEU A 158 4.63 -16.75 -12.32
CA LEU A 158 4.40 -16.73 -10.87
C LEU A 158 3.05 -16.11 -10.50
N CYS A 159 2.67 -14.99 -11.12
CA CYS A 159 1.36 -14.36 -10.90
C CYS A 159 0.22 -15.30 -11.29
N VAL A 160 0.32 -15.97 -12.44
CA VAL A 160 -0.69 -16.96 -12.89
C VAL A 160 -0.76 -18.13 -11.90
N LEU A 161 0.37 -18.68 -11.46
CA LEU A 161 0.41 -19.76 -10.47
C LEU A 161 -0.21 -19.34 -9.13
N LEU A 162 0.06 -18.12 -8.66
CA LEU A 162 -0.53 -17.58 -7.44
C LEU A 162 -2.04 -17.37 -7.58
N LEU A 163 -2.52 -16.84 -8.71
CA LEU A 163 -3.95 -16.67 -8.98
C LEU A 163 -4.68 -18.02 -9.01
N ILE A 164 -4.08 -19.03 -9.64
CA ILE A 164 -4.60 -20.40 -9.64
C ILE A 164 -4.59 -20.98 -8.22
N GLY A 165 -3.53 -20.76 -7.44
CA GLY A 165 -3.41 -21.23 -6.05
C GLY A 165 -4.43 -20.59 -5.10
N VAL A 166 -4.63 -19.27 -5.21
CA VAL A 166 -5.63 -18.53 -4.44
C VAL A 166 -7.04 -18.92 -4.89
N GLY A 167 -7.30 -19.01 -6.19
CA GLY A 167 -8.59 -19.46 -6.74
C GLY A 167 -8.95 -20.88 -6.29
N TYR A 168 -7.99 -21.81 -6.34
CA TYR A 168 -8.19 -23.20 -5.91
C TYR A 168 -8.36 -23.34 -4.38
N SER A 169 -7.67 -22.51 -3.59
CA SER A 169 -7.84 -22.50 -2.13
C SER A 169 -9.15 -21.84 -1.70
N ALA A 170 -9.58 -20.75 -2.36
CA ALA A 170 -10.89 -20.12 -2.13
C ALA A 170 -12.05 -21.06 -2.51
N TRP A 171 -11.93 -21.78 -3.64
CA TRP A 171 -12.94 -22.75 -4.07
C TRP A 171 -13.06 -23.96 -3.11
N ARG A 172 -11.94 -24.44 -2.54
CA ARG A 172 -11.96 -25.51 -1.52
C ARG A 172 -12.37 -25.01 -0.13
N GLY A 173 -12.02 -23.78 0.24
CA GLY A 173 -12.35 -23.17 1.54
C GLY A 173 -13.85 -22.91 1.72
N SER A 174 -14.56 -22.59 0.64
CA SER A 174 -16.02 -22.38 0.66
C SER A 174 -16.81 -23.67 0.98
N ARG A 175 -16.22 -24.86 0.77
CA ARG A 175 -16.85 -26.15 1.15
C ARG A 175 -16.69 -26.49 2.64
N ARG A 176 -15.66 -25.97 3.31
CA ARG A 176 -15.32 -26.32 4.71
C ARG A 176 -16.10 -25.53 5.77
N LYS A 177 -16.71 -24.39 5.39
CA LYS A 177 -17.54 -23.57 6.27
C LYS A 177 -18.93 -24.18 6.57
N SER A 178 -19.35 -25.21 5.82
CA SER A 178 -20.62 -25.92 6.06
C SER A 178 -20.57 -26.99 7.16
N GLN A 179 -19.38 -27.30 7.69
CA GLN A 179 -19.16 -28.44 8.60
C GLN A 179 -18.85 -28.03 10.06
N LEU A 180 -18.98 -26.73 10.39
CA LEU A 180 -18.68 -26.16 11.71
C LEU A 180 -19.89 -25.45 12.36
N LEU A 181 -21.12 -25.85 12.02
CA LEU A 181 -22.22 -25.68 12.96
C LEU A 181 -22.15 -26.89 13.89
N PRO A 182 -21.79 -26.71 15.18
CA PRO A 182 -21.90 -27.78 16.16
C PRO A 182 -23.34 -28.27 16.15
N ASP A 183 -23.54 -29.57 16.00
CA ASP A 183 -24.79 -30.22 16.37
C ASP A 183 -25.19 -29.66 17.74
N ALA A 184 -26.42 -29.13 17.82
CA ALA A 184 -27.00 -28.69 19.07
C ALA A 184 -26.78 -29.79 20.11
N PRO A 185 -26.41 -29.47 21.36
CA PRO A 185 -26.29 -30.50 22.38
C PRO A 185 -27.66 -31.17 22.53
N ASP A 186 -27.73 -32.44 22.11
CA ASP A 186 -28.85 -33.38 22.32
C ASP A 186 -29.02 -33.65 23.83
N GLY A 187 -29.41 -32.63 24.58
CA GLY A 187 -29.49 -32.68 26.03
C GLY A 187 -29.70 -31.36 26.76
N ALA A 188 -30.22 -30.32 26.11
CA ALA A 188 -30.72 -29.16 26.85
C ALA A 188 -31.92 -29.59 27.70
N PRO A 189 -31.86 -29.52 29.04
CA PRO A 189 -33.03 -29.83 29.86
C PRO A 189 -34.11 -28.76 29.61
N PRO A 190 -35.40 -29.13 29.46
CA PRO A 190 -36.46 -28.16 29.33
C PRO A 190 -36.49 -27.25 30.56
N ALA A 191 -36.52 -25.94 30.29
CA ALA A 191 -36.53 -24.86 31.28
C ALA A 191 -37.89 -24.75 32.02
N GLU A 192 -38.37 -25.84 32.63
CA GLU A 192 -39.67 -25.88 33.32
C GLU A 192 -39.67 -26.59 34.71
N ALA A 193 -38.52 -26.75 35.38
CA ALA A 193 -38.46 -27.47 36.67
C ALA A 193 -37.79 -26.71 37.84
N VAL A 194 -37.90 -25.38 37.90
CA VAL A 194 -37.36 -24.57 39.03
C VAL A 194 -38.46 -23.93 39.90
N THR A 195 -39.73 -24.35 39.78
CA THR A 195 -40.85 -23.79 40.56
C THR A 195 -41.56 -24.77 41.50
N LEU A 196 -41.03 -25.97 41.78
CA LEU A 196 -41.64 -26.85 42.77
C LEU A 196 -40.62 -27.71 43.52
N GLY A 197 -40.44 -27.39 44.81
CA GLY A 197 -40.25 -28.42 45.83
C GLY A 197 -38.90 -28.45 46.54
N LYS A 198 -38.86 -27.72 47.67
CA LYS A 198 -37.95 -27.82 48.83
C LYS A 198 -36.64 -27.04 48.75
#